data_AF-A0A842PCD3-F1
#
_entry.id   AF-A0A842PCD3-F1
#
_cell.length_a   1.000
_cell.length_b   1.000
_cell.length_c   1.000
_cell.angle_alpha   90.00
_cell.angle_beta   90.00
_cell.angle_gamma   90.00
#
_symmetry.space_group_name_H-M   'P 1'
#
loop_
_entity.id
_entity.type
_entity.pdbx_description
1 polymer ?
#
loop_
_entity_poly.entity_id
_entity_poly.type
_entity_poly.pdbx_seq_one_letter_code
_entity_poly.pdbx_strand_id
1 'polypeptide(L)'
;MPLDKMPNSEEFAHTHNSLVLHTQGNPVACIIDDNVQESRYRSLSNDPTLKAGLTGFLNKHDDLGLLMGFKLKIQTDSVFFEYTVYPNEEFVDTVIFNESISVINEKMENLFTLRKIVTDQFVKTRSEFDKFKKIMP
;
A
#
# COMPACT_ATOMS: atom_id res chain seq x y z
N MET A 1 20.39 -7.21 3.05
CA MET A 1 20.32 -7.54 4.50
C MET A 1 19.98 -9.02 4.64
N PRO A 2 20.39 -9.71 5.71
CA PRO A 2 19.86 -11.04 6.01
C PRO A 2 18.34 -10.94 6.12
N LEU A 3 17.61 -11.99 5.73
CA LEU A 3 16.19 -12.16 6.04
C LEU A 3 16.09 -12.42 7.55
N ASP A 4 16.32 -11.41 8.37
CA ASP A 4 16.15 -11.50 9.82
C ASP A 4 14.68 -11.83 10.07
N LYS A 5 14.43 -12.92 10.82
CA LYS A 5 13.09 -13.27 11.30
C LYS A 5 12.53 -12.03 12.01
N MET A 6 11.48 -11.45 11.44
CA MET A 6 10.91 -10.21 11.96
C MET A 6 10.37 -10.43 13.37
N PRO A 7 10.77 -9.61 14.35
CA PRO A 7 10.48 -9.86 15.77
C PRO A 7 9.02 -9.67 16.18
N ASN A 8 8.13 -9.20 15.28
CA ASN A 8 6.72 -8.99 15.60
C ASN A 8 5.79 -9.19 14.39
N SER A 9 5.28 -10.41 14.20
CA SER A 9 4.41 -10.77 13.05
C SER A 9 3.08 -10.02 13.04
N GLU A 10 2.59 -9.59 14.21
CA GLU A 10 1.35 -8.82 14.36
C GLU A 10 1.43 -7.45 13.69
N GLU A 11 2.63 -6.85 13.64
CA GLU A 11 2.79 -5.53 13.04
C GLU A 11 2.53 -5.54 11.53
N PHE A 12 2.73 -6.67 10.86
CA PHE A 12 2.59 -6.84 9.41
C PHE A 12 1.37 -7.67 9.03
N ALA A 13 0.43 -7.83 9.96
CA ALA A 13 -0.85 -8.46 9.69
C ALA A 13 -1.60 -7.67 8.61
N HIS A 14 -2.15 -8.38 7.63
CA HIS A 14 -2.96 -7.80 6.58
C HIS A 14 -4.17 -7.08 7.20
N THR A 15 -4.38 -5.81 6.86
CA THR A 15 -5.52 -5.03 7.35
C THR A 15 -6.50 -4.66 6.25
N HIS A 16 -6.04 -4.44 5.01
CA HIS A 16 -6.90 -3.95 3.93
C HIS A 16 -6.58 -4.62 2.60
N ASN A 17 -7.63 -4.86 1.82
CA ASN A 17 -7.51 -5.35 0.46
C ASN A 17 -7.10 -4.22 -0.51
N SER A 18 -6.54 -4.61 -1.64
CA SER A 18 -6.21 -3.69 -2.74
C SER A 18 -6.60 -4.23 -4.10
N LEU A 19 -6.87 -3.33 -5.04
CA LEU A 19 -7.15 -3.66 -6.43
C LEU A 19 -6.63 -2.56 -7.37
N VAL A 20 -6.65 -2.84 -8.66
CA VAL A 20 -6.40 -1.84 -9.71
C VAL A 20 -7.70 -1.60 -10.47
N LEU A 21 -8.15 -0.34 -10.52
CA LEU A 21 -9.27 0.07 -11.37
C LEU A 21 -8.74 0.63 -12.68
N HIS A 22 -9.37 0.28 -13.80
CA HIS A 22 -9.05 0.87 -15.12
C HIS A 22 -10.04 1.97 -15.43
N THR A 23 -9.75 3.18 -14.98
CA THR A 23 -10.61 4.36 -15.22
C THR A 23 -10.17 5.06 -16.49
N GLN A 24 -11.04 5.12 -17.50
CA GLN A 24 -10.75 5.75 -18.80
C GLN A 24 -9.47 5.19 -19.47
N GLY A 25 -9.19 3.90 -19.27
CA GLY A 25 -7.99 3.23 -19.79
C GLY A 25 -6.71 3.47 -19.00
N ASN A 26 -6.75 4.23 -17.90
CA ASN A 26 -5.61 4.42 -17.01
C ASN A 26 -5.76 3.54 -15.77
N PRO A 27 -4.74 2.74 -15.40
CA PRO A 27 -4.76 1.96 -14.18
C PRO A 27 -4.64 2.87 -12.95
N VAL A 28 -5.44 2.60 -11.92
CA VAL A 28 -5.46 3.33 -10.65
C VAL A 28 -5.35 2.32 -9.52
N ALA A 29 -4.27 2.44 -8.73
CA ALA A 29 -4.06 1.63 -7.55
C ALA A 29 -5.01 2.07 -6.42
N CYS A 30 -5.84 1.15 -5.93
CA CYS A 30 -6.83 1.41 -4.90
C CYS A 30 -6.67 0.51 -3.67
N ILE A 31 -6.72 1.09 -2.48
CA ILE A 31 -6.91 0.39 -1.21
C ILE A 31 -8.40 0.48 -0.85
N ILE A 32 -8.98 -0.63 -0.39
CA ILE A 32 -10.38 -0.69 0.03
C ILE A 32 -10.43 -0.51 1.55
N ASP A 33 -11.15 0.52 2.03
CA ASP A 33 -11.40 0.77 3.45
C ASP A 33 -12.90 0.58 3.76
N ASP A 34 -13.20 -0.43 4.58
CA ASP A 34 -14.54 -0.85 4.99
C ASP A 34 -15.01 -0.14 6.28
N ASN A 35 -14.14 0.64 6.92
CA ASN A 35 -14.46 1.33 8.16
C ASN A 35 -15.11 2.69 7.85
N VAL A 36 -16.38 2.60 7.43
CA VAL A 36 -17.20 3.69 6.90
C VAL A 36 -17.56 4.74 7.96
N GLN A 37 -16.58 5.56 8.36
CA GLN A 37 -16.83 6.92 8.81
C GLN A 37 -16.25 7.89 7.79
N GLU A 38 -16.93 8.08 6.65
CA GLU A 38 -16.49 8.95 5.55
C GLU A 38 -16.05 10.36 6.02
N SER A 39 -16.61 10.84 7.12
CA SER A 39 -16.24 12.08 7.80
C SER A 39 -14.74 12.20 8.09
N ARG A 40 -14.04 11.09 8.37
CA ARG A 40 -12.60 11.08 8.68
C ARG A 40 -11.71 11.42 7.49
N TYR A 41 -12.19 11.24 6.25
CA TYR A 41 -11.42 11.56 5.04
C TYR A 41 -11.66 12.98 4.55
N ARG A 42 -12.71 13.67 5.03
CA ARG A 42 -13.02 15.06 4.65
C ARG A 42 -11.88 16.03 4.95
N SER A 43 -11.09 15.76 5.98
CA SER A 43 -9.91 16.57 6.32
C SER A 43 -8.71 16.31 5.40
N LEU A 44 -8.70 15.24 4.60
CA LEU A 44 -7.56 14.87 3.75
C LEU A 44 -7.57 15.53 2.38
N SER A 45 -8.75 15.81 1.83
CA SER A 45 -8.91 16.17 0.41
C SER A 45 -8.28 17.50 0.02
N ASN A 46 -7.90 18.35 0.98
CA ASN A 46 -7.34 19.69 0.74
C ASN A 46 -6.18 20.07 1.69
N ASP A 47 -5.58 19.11 2.39
CA ASP A 47 -4.55 19.40 3.39
C ASP A 47 -3.13 19.42 2.76
N PRO A 48 -2.47 20.58 2.67
CA PRO A 48 -1.11 20.67 2.14
C PRO A 48 -0.04 20.12 3.11
N THR A 49 -0.40 19.87 4.37
CA THR A 49 0.50 19.31 5.40
C THR A 49 0.49 17.79 5.44
N LEU A 50 -0.36 17.17 4.61
CA LEU A 50 -0.52 15.72 4.54
C LEU A 50 0.81 15.02 4.32
N LYS A 51 1.23 14.25 5.32
CA LYS A 51 2.42 13.39 5.22
C LYS A 51 1.97 11.96 5.03
N ALA A 52 2.39 11.37 3.91
CA ALA A 52 2.20 9.96 3.64
C ALA A 52 3.56 9.25 3.58
N GLY A 53 3.68 8.14 4.29
CA GLY A 53 4.83 7.25 4.24
C GLY A 53 4.42 5.91 3.63
N LEU A 54 5.10 5.52 2.55
CA LEU A 54 4.95 4.20 1.93
C LEU A 54 6.21 3.38 2.22
N THR A 55 6.05 2.27 2.94
CA THR A 55 7.15 1.37 3.30
C THR A 55 6.84 -0.04 2.81
N GLY A 56 7.61 -0.53 1.84
CA GLY A 56 7.55 -1.92 1.41
C GLY A 56 8.25 -2.85 2.40
N PHE A 57 7.80 -4.09 2.46
CA PHE A 57 8.45 -5.16 3.21
C PHE A 57 8.25 -6.50 2.49
N LEU A 58 9.12 -7.45 2.81
CA LEU A 58 9.00 -8.83 2.34
C LEU A 58 8.59 -9.70 3.52
N ASN A 59 7.68 -10.63 3.29
CA ASN A 59 7.27 -11.61 4.27
C ASN A 59 7.42 -13.01 3.69
N LYS A 60 7.68 -14.01 4.53
CA LYS A 60 7.68 -15.41 4.12
C LYS A 60 6.55 -16.11 4.86
N HIS A 61 5.56 -16.55 4.10
CA HIS A 61 4.48 -17.39 4.61
C HIS A 61 4.83 -18.86 4.38
N ASP A 62 4.53 -19.72 5.34
CA ASP A 62 4.86 -21.14 5.26
C ASP A 62 4.17 -21.81 4.05
N ASP A 63 2.90 -21.49 3.81
CA ASP A 63 2.13 -22.03 2.66
C ASP A 63 2.25 -21.21 1.36
N LEU A 64 2.29 -19.88 1.43
CA LEU A 64 2.22 -18.99 0.26
C LEU A 64 3.59 -18.56 -0.27
N GLY A 65 4.67 -18.95 0.42
CA GLY A 65 6.03 -18.62 0.05
C GLY A 65 6.39 -17.15 0.31
N LEU A 66 7.27 -16.60 -0.52
CA LEU A 66 7.69 -15.20 -0.42
C LEU A 66 6.58 -14.27 -0.90
N LEU A 67 6.20 -13.33 -0.05
CA LEU A 67 5.20 -12.29 -0.30
C LEU A 67 5.85 -10.91 -0.20
N MET A 68 5.34 -9.97 -1.00
CA MET A 68 5.64 -8.55 -0.87
C MET A 68 4.42 -7.86 -0.30
N GLY A 69 4.63 -7.06 0.74
CA GLY A 69 3.61 -6.20 1.33
C GLY A 69 4.08 -4.76 1.42
N PHE A 70 3.17 -3.87 1.77
CA PHE A 70 3.53 -2.52 2.18
C PHE A 70 2.68 -2.01 3.32
N LYS A 71 3.24 -1.05 4.04
CA LYS A 71 2.53 -0.18 4.96
C LYS A 71 2.39 1.20 4.36
N LEU A 72 1.17 1.70 4.30
CA LEU A 72 0.87 3.10 4.01
C LEU A 72 0.43 3.77 5.30
N LYS A 73 1.22 4.74 5.77
CA LYS A 73 0.89 5.56 6.95
C LYS A 73 0.57 6.96 6.50
N ILE A 74 -0.55 7.50 6.94
CA ILE A 74 -0.99 8.86 6.61
C ILE A 74 -1.27 9.58 7.92
N GLN A 75 -0.66 10.74 8.09
CA GLN A 75 -0.80 11.53 9.30
C GLN A 75 -1.26 12.95 8.97
N THR A 76 -2.33 13.37 9.63
CA THR A 76 -2.74 14.77 9.79
C THR A 76 -2.64 15.15 11.27
N ASP A 77 -2.94 16.41 11.59
CA ASP A 77 -2.96 16.89 12.97
C ASP A 77 -4.01 16.18 13.85
N SER A 78 -5.08 15.66 13.24
CA SER A 78 -6.25 15.11 13.94
C SER A 78 -6.46 13.62 13.74
N VAL A 79 -5.89 13.02 12.69
CA VAL A 79 -6.16 11.63 12.32
C VAL A 79 -4.89 10.94 11.84
N PHE A 80 -4.77 9.66 12.20
CA PHE A 80 -3.75 8.75 11.69
C PHE A 80 -4.43 7.58 10.96
N PHE A 81 -3.89 7.22 9.81
CA PHE A 81 -4.30 6.06 9.03
C PHE A 81 -3.10 5.14 8.84
N GLU A 82 -3.30 3.83 9.01
CA GLU A 82 -2.31 2.80 8.71
C GLU A 82 -2.96 1.65 7.96
N TYR A 83 -2.46 1.39 6.76
CA TYR A 83 -2.91 0.30 5.89
C TYR A 83 -1.76 -0.67 5.69
N THR A 84 -1.98 -1.95 5.96
CA THR A 84 -1.05 -3.04 5.68
C THR A 84 -1.68 -3.92 4.61
N VAL A 85 -1.04 -3.97 3.45
CA VAL A 85 -1.59 -4.55 2.22
C VAL A 85 -0.56 -5.51 1.62
N TYR A 86 -1.04 -6.63 1.07
CA TYR A 86 -0.25 -7.55 0.26
C TYR A 86 -0.73 -7.46 -1.19
N PRO A 87 -0.20 -6.51 -1.99
CA PRO A 87 -0.71 -6.23 -3.32
C PRO A 87 -0.30 -7.29 -4.35
N ASN A 88 -1.02 -7.32 -5.48
CA ASN A 88 -0.57 -8.03 -6.67
C ASN A 88 0.48 -7.21 -7.46
N GLU A 89 1.11 -7.84 -8.47
CA GLU A 89 2.17 -7.18 -9.24
C GLU A 89 1.66 -5.96 -10.03
N GLU A 90 0.45 -6.03 -10.59
CA GLU A 90 -0.17 -4.91 -11.32
C GLU A 90 -0.33 -3.68 -10.43
N PHE A 91 -0.76 -3.86 -9.18
CA PHE A 91 -0.87 -2.77 -8.22
C PHE A 91 0.48 -2.16 -7.90
N VAL A 92 1.51 -2.99 -7.67
CA VAL A 92 2.88 -2.51 -7.39
C VAL A 92 3.38 -1.64 -8.54
N ASP A 93 3.26 -2.13 -9.77
CA ASP A 93 3.70 -1.43 -10.97
C ASP A 93 2.90 -0.12 -11.16
N THR A 94 1.60 -0.15 -10.88
CA THR A 94 0.73 1.04 -10.95
C THR A 94 1.14 2.10 -9.94
N VAL A 95 1.45 1.73 -8.69
CA VAL A 95 1.90 2.68 -7.65
C VAL A 95 3.25 3.28 -8.01
N ILE A 96 4.20 2.47 -8.50
CA ILE A 96 5.53 2.95 -8.91
C ILE A 96 5.41 3.93 -10.08
N PHE A 97 4.61 3.61 -11.09
CA PHE A 97 4.48 4.43 -12.29
C PHE A 97 3.68 5.72 -12.06
N ASN A 98 2.56 5.64 -11.35
CA ASN A 98 1.66 6.78 -11.15
C ASN A 98 1.96 7.59 -9.88
N GLU A 99 2.85 7.10 -9.00
CA GLU A 99 3.19 7.71 -7.71
C GLU A 99 1.95 8.13 -6.90
N SER A 100 0.89 7.31 -6.97
CA SER A 100 -0.41 7.61 -6.37
C SER A 100 -1.13 6.35 -5.92
N ILE A 101 -1.93 6.52 -4.86
CA ILE A 101 -2.80 5.50 -4.29
C ILE A 101 -4.12 6.18 -3.98
N SER A 102 -5.21 5.59 -4.43
CA SER A 102 -6.56 6.00 -4.04
C SER A 102 -7.05 5.11 -2.90
N VAL A 103 -7.83 5.68 -1.98
CA VAL A 103 -8.60 4.90 -1.01
C VAL A 103 -10.05 5.00 -1.41
N ILE A 104 -10.70 3.85 -1.50
CA ILE A 104 -12.09 3.70 -1.93
C ILE A 104 -12.88 2.92 -0.88
N ASN A 105 -14.19 3.10 -0.85
CA ASN A 105 -15.08 2.25 -0.05
C ASN A 105 -15.50 0.99 -0.83
N GLU A 106 -16.25 0.09 -0.19
CA GLU A 106 -16.76 -1.13 -0.82
C GLU A 106 -17.69 -0.88 -2.02
N LYS A 107 -18.28 0.32 -2.10
CA LYS A 107 -19.12 0.74 -3.24
C LYS A 107 -18.30 1.31 -4.40
N MET A 108 -16.97 1.24 -4.32
CA MET A 108 -16.02 1.81 -5.30
C MET A 108 -16.08 3.33 -5.39
N GLU A 109 -16.62 4.01 -4.38
CA GLU A 109 -16.61 5.47 -4.31
C GLU A 109 -15.24 5.92 -3.79
N ASN A 110 -14.66 6.93 -4.44
CA ASN A 110 -13.38 7.50 -4.03
C ASN A 110 -13.54 8.29 -2.73
N LEU A 111 -12.83 7.87 -1.69
CA LEU A 111 -12.79 8.58 -0.41
C LEU A 111 -11.73 9.68 -0.44
N PHE A 112 -10.53 9.35 -0.94
CA PHE A 112 -9.48 10.30 -1.25
C PHE A 112 -8.41 9.69 -2.16
N THR A 113 -7.55 10.53 -2.73
CA THR A 113 -6.39 10.10 -3.52
C THR A 113 -5.12 10.79 -3.05
N LEU A 114 -4.12 10.00 -2.69
CA LEU A 114 -2.75 10.47 -2.51
C LEU A 114 -2.07 10.60 -3.85
N ARG A 115 -1.37 11.70 -4.07
CA ARG A 115 -0.56 11.97 -5.27
C ARG A 115 0.86 12.32 -4.86
N LYS A 116 1.82 12.08 -5.76
CA LYS A 116 3.25 12.37 -5.55
C LYS A 116 3.82 11.64 -4.33
N ILE A 117 3.43 10.38 -4.16
CA ILE A 117 3.96 9.53 -3.10
C ILE A 117 5.42 9.22 -3.42
N VAL A 118 6.30 9.35 -2.43
CA VAL A 118 7.71 8.94 -2.57
C VAL A 118 7.79 7.41 -2.60
N THR A 119 8.21 6.84 -3.73
CA THR A 119 8.21 5.40 -3.97
C THR A 119 9.59 4.74 -3.89
N ASP A 120 10.67 5.48 -3.62
CA ASP A 120 12.05 4.95 -3.66
C ASP A 120 12.24 3.65 -2.85
N GLN A 121 11.75 3.62 -1.62
CA GLN A 121 11.84 2.44 -0.76
C GLN A 121 10.97 1.28 -1.27
N PHE A 122 9.84 1.60 -1.87
CA PHE A 122 8.92 0.62 -2.45
C PHE A 122 9.53 -0.03 -3.70
N VAL A 123 10.17 0.76 -4.57
CA VAL A 123 10.94 0.28 -5.73
C VAL A 123 12.10 -0.63 -5.31
N LYS A 124 12.82 -0.26 -4.24
CA LYS A 124 13.87 -1.13 -3.67
C LYS A 124 13.29 -2.46 -3.19
N THR A 125 12.16 -2.43 -2.49
CA THR A 125 11.47 -3.63 -2.01
C THR A 125 11.07 -4.54 -3.17
N ARG A 126 10.47 -4.00 -4.24
CA ARG A 126 10.14 -4.75 -5.47
C ARG A 126 11.38 -5.40 -6.08
N SER A 127 12.47 -4.63 -6.18
CA SER A 127 13.73 -5.14 -6.71
C SER A 127 14.32 -6.28 -5.88
N GLU A 128 14.19 -6.24 -4.56
CA GLU A 128 14.61 -7.33 -3.68
C GLU A 128 13.69 -8.55 -3.80
N PHE A 129 12.37 -8.34 -3.84
CA PHE A 129 11.38 -9.39 -4.07
C PHE A 129 11.69 -10.18 -5.34
N ASP A 130 11.93 -9.48 -6.45
CA ASP A 130 12.22 -10.12 -7.74
C ASP A 130 13.55 -10.90 -7.73
N LYS A 131 14.53 -10.43 -6.96
CA LYS A 131 15.78 -11.19 -6.75
C LYS A 131 15.52 -12.46 -5.96
N PHE A 132 14.80 -12.38 -4.85
CA PHE A 132 14.50 -13.55 -4.03
C PHE A 132 13.61 -14.56 -4.75
N LYS A 133 12.60 -14.12 -5.51
CA LYS A 133 11.79 -15.00 -6.38
C LYS A 133 12.62 -15.82 -7.36
N LYS A 134 13.76 -15.31 -7.84
CA LYS A 134 14.66 -16.02 -8.76
C LYS A 134 15.58 -17.03 -8.06
N ILE A 135 15.81 -16.85 -6.76
CA ILE A 135 16.76 -17.64 -5.97
C ILE A 135 16.03 -18.73 -5.18
N MET A 136 14.77 -18.51 -4.82
CA MET A 136 13.91 -19.46 -4.11
C MET A 136 13.02 -20.18 -5.14
N PRO A 137 13.37 -21.42 -5.55
CA PRO A 137 12.55 -22.22 -6.47
C PRO A 137 11.22 -22.65 -5.85
#